data_AF-A0A820NIB7-F1
#
_entry.id   AF-A0A820NIB7-F1
#
_cell.length_a   1.000
_cell.length_b   1.000
_cell.length_c   1.000
_cell.angle_alpha   90.00
_cell.angle_beta   90.00
_cell.angle_gamma   90.00
#
_symmetry.space_group_name_H-M   'P 1'
#
loop_
_entity.id
_entity.type
_entity.pdbx_description
1 polymer ?
#
loop_
_entity_poly.entity_id
_entity_poly.type
_entity_poly.pdbx_seq_one_letter_code
_entity_poly.pdbx_strand_id
1 'polypeptide(L)'
;FLEISSHPVLATSIRECYELTNLQQQQQQPLILPTLKREENEQITLFTSLAQLTTLYHVWQQYFHTRQISPLKNHEEYFDNFPSHKFHLSPCWYESKDSAIQRLANRIPTHSLLGIRQLNDQTSATWKSLININLPQHAFFKRS
;
A
#
# COMPACT_ATOMS: atom_id res chain seq x y z
N PHE A 1 28.39 -2.59 8.27
CA PHE A 1 29.46 -2.14 9.18
C PHE A 1 29.31 -0.65 9.42
N LEU A 2 29.46 -0.20 10.66
CA LEU A 2 29.52 1.22 11.02
C LEU A 2 30.95 1.51 11.46
N GLU A 3 31.64 2.41 10.76
CA GLU A 3 33.00 2.81 11.09
C GLU A 3 32.95 4.07 11.96
N ILE A 4 33.29 3.90 13.24
CA ILE A 4 33.33 4.99 14.23
C ILE A 4 34.75 5.55 14.28
N SER A 5 35.02 6.53 13.43
CA SER A 5 36.32 7.18 13.30
C SER A 5 36.17 8.61 12.78
N SER A 6 37.24 9.40 12.81
CA SER A 6 37.28 10.77 12.26
C SER A 6 37.28 10.80 10.73
N HIS A 7 37.64 9.70 10.08
CA HIS A 7 37.59 9.50 8.64
C HIS A 7 37.60 8.00 8.32
N PRO A 8 36.87 7.53 7.30
CA PRO A 8 36.84 6.11 6.94
C PRO A 8 38.19 5.64 6.41
N VAL A 9 38.93 4.90 7.24
CA VAL A 9 40.24 4.30 6.90
C VAL A 9 40.17 2.78 6.87
N LEU A 10 39.19 2.17 7.55
CA LEU A 10 39.03 0.72 7.60
C LEU A 10 38.15 0.19 6.46
N ALA A 11 37.43 1.06 5.76
CA ALA A 11 36.47 0.65 4.74
C ALA A 11 37.05 -0.23 3.63
N THR A 12 38.30 0.00 3.20
CA THR A 12 38.97 -0.84 2.19
C THR A 12 39.32 -2.21 2.78
N SER A 13 39.97 -2.26 3.93
CA SER A 13 40.35 -3.49 4.61
C SER A 13 39.14 -4.36 4.97
N ILE A 14 38.02 -3.76 5.39
CA ILE A 14 36.77 -4.49 5.64
C ILE A 14 36.26 -5.15 4.36
N ARG A 15 36.30 -4.46 3.21
CA ARG A 15 35.89 -5.04 1.92
C ARG A 15 36.79 -6.20 1.51
N GLU A 16 38.11 -6.02 1.60
CA GLU A 16 39.09 -7.06 1.27
C GLU A 16 38.88 -8.31 2.14
N CYS A 17 38.74 -8.16 3.46
CA CYS A 17 38.45 -9.27 4.36
C CYS A 17 37.10 -9.94 4.05
N TYR A 18 36.09 -9.16 3.70
CA TYR A 18 34.77 -9.70 3.35
C TYR A 18 34.81 -10.49 2.04
N GLU A 19 35.56 -10.03 1.04
CA GLU A 19 35.77 -10.75 -0.22
C GLU A 19 36.48 -12.08 -0.01
N LEU A 20 37.51 -12.11 0.84
CA LEU A 20 38.26 -13.34 1.16
C LEU A 20 37.44 -14.37 1.94
N THR A 21 36.53 -13.92 2.80
CA THR A 21 35.74 -14.79 3.68
C THR A 21 34.45 -15.28 3.04
N ASN A 22 33.84 -14.49 2.15
CA ASN A 22 32.54 -14.77 1.54
C ASN A 22 32.61 -15.19 0.06
N LEU A 23 33.73 -15.79 -0.37
CA LEU A 23 33.95 -16.27 -1.75
C LEU A 23 32.83 -17.17 -2.33
N GLN A 24 32.03 -17.82 -1.47
CA GLN A 24 30.92 -18.69 -1.88
C GLN A 24 29.60 -17.94 -2.09
N GLN A 25 29.45 -16.73 -1.54
CA GLN A 25 28.26 -15.88 -1.70
C GLN A 25 28.59 -14.76 -2.68
N GLN A 26 28.73 -15.11 -3.96
CA GLN A 26 28.64 -14.11 -5.02
C GLN A 26 27.27 -13.43 -4.89
N GLN A 27 27.21 -12.19 -4.36
CA GLN A 27 26.35 -11.10 -4.91
C GLN A 27 26.17 -9.86 -4.02
N GLN A 28 26.64 -9.81 -2.77
CA GLN A 28 26.44 -8.59 -1.96
C GLN A 28 27.73 -8.04 -1.36
N GLN A 29 28.10 -6.85 -1.84
CA GLN A 29 29.13 -6.06 -1.18
C GLN A 29 28.65 -5.60 0.20
N PRO A 30 29.54 -5.58 1.20
CA PRO A 30 29.18 -5.13 2.53
C PRO A 30 28.87 -3.62 2.50
N LEU A 31 27.74 -3.22 3.10
CA LEU A 31 27.48 -1.82 3.37
C LEU A 31 28.38 -1.35 4.52
N ILE A 32 29.22 -0.34 4.25
CA ILE A 32 30.15 0.25 5.22
C ILE A 32 29.83 1.74 5.32
N LEU A 33 29.49 2.20 6.51
CA LEU A 33 28.98 3.54 6.77
C LEU A 33 29.96 4.30 7.68
N PRO A 34 30.47 5.47 7.28
CA PRO A 34 31.31 6.30 8.13
C PRO A 34 30.47 7.13 9.12
N THR A 35 30.93 7.30 10.35
CA THR A 35 30.31 8.29 11.26
C THR A 35 30.76 9.72 10.96
N LEU A 36 32.03 9.89 10.55
CA LEU A 36 32.62 11.19 10.21
C LEU A 36 33.51 11.04 8.98
N LYS A 37 33.71 12.14 8.26
CA LYS A 37 34.61 12.22 7.12
C LYS A 37 35.33 13.56 7.13
N ARG A 38 36.66 13.50 7.07
CA ARG A 38 37.53 14.67 6.92
C ARG A 38 37.01 15.65 5.86
N GLU A 39 37.03 16.94 6.20
CA GLU A 39 36.63 18.06 5.33
C GLU A 39 35.16 18.00 4.88
N GLU A 40 34.34 17.17 5.51
CA GLU A 40 32.89 17.13 5.32
C GLU A 40 32.15 17.56 6.58
N ASN A 41 30.90 17.98 6.41
CA ASN A 41 30.05 18.35 7.54
C ASN A 41 29.71 17.09 8.36
N GLU A 42 30.07 17.12 9.64
CA GLU A 42 29.91 16.01 10.57
C GLU A 42 28.44 15.58 10.72
N GLN A 43 27.53 16.55 10.88
CA GLN A 43 26.10 16.29 11.06
C GLN A 43 25.51 15.66 9.80
N ILE A 44 25.84 16.20 8.63
CA ILE A 44 25.36 15.66 7.35
C ILE A 44 25.87 14.23 7.17
N THR A 45 27.15 13.98 7.46
CA THR A 45 27.76 12.65 7.33
C THR A 45 27.06 11.64 8.23
N LEU A 46 26.89 11.98 9.51
CA LEU A 46 26.24 11.12 10.48
C LEU A 46 24.77 10.86 10.12
N PHE A 47 24.00 11.90 9.80
CA PHE A 47 22.59 11.74 9.44
C PHE A 47 22.40 10.97 8.13
N THR A 48 23.32 11.11 7.18
CA THR A 48 23.30 10.31 5.95
C THR A 48 23.55 8.84 6.26
N SER A 49 24.54 8.53 7.10
CA SER A 49 24.80 7.16 7.54
C SER A 49 23.63 6.58 8.34
N LEU A 50 22.99 7.35 9.22
CA LEU A 50 21.78 6.93 9.93
C LEU A 50 20.61 6.68 8.95
N ALA A 51 20.40 7.55 7.97
CA ALA A 51 19.37 7.35 6.94
C ALA A 51 19.63 6.10 6.09
N GLN A 52 20.90 5.76 5.84
CA GLN A 52 21.24 4.50 5.17
C GLN A 52 20.96 3.30 6.07
N LEU A 53 21.22 3.39 7.38
CA LEU A 53 20.86 2.33 8.34
C LEU A 53 19.35 2.08 8.40
N THR A 54 18.51 3.12 8.29
CA THR A 54 17.05 2.94 8.31
C THR A 54 16.49 2.24 7.06
N THR A 55 17.29 2.03 6.02
CA THR A 55 16.87 1.19 4.88
C THR A 55 16.98 -0.31 5.18
N LEU A 56 17.69 -0.68 6.25
CA LEU A 56 17.97 -2.07 6.58
C LEU A 56 16.92 -2.64 7.55
N TYR A 57 16.28 -3.73 7.13
CA TYR A 57 15.21 -4.39 7.91
C TYR A 57 15.65 -4.80 9.33
N HIS A 58 16.85 -5.36 9.48
CA HIS A 58 17.36 -5.84 10.76
C HIS A 58 17.59 -4.70 11.78
N VAL A 59 17.88 -3.48 11.31
CA VAL A 59 18.02 -2.31 12.18
C VAL A 59 16.68 -1.97 12.84
N TRP A 60 15.59 -2.02 12.07
CA TRP A 60 14.25 -1.79 12.61
C TRP A 60 13.81 -2.89 13.58
N GLN A 61 14.08 -4.16 13.26
CA GLN A 61 13.79 -5.26 14.19
C GLN A 61 14.48 -5.05 15.54
N GLN A 62 15.77 -4.74 15.52
CA GLN A 62 16.53 -4.47 16.74
C GLN A 62 15.98 -3.23 17.47
N TYR A 63 15.71 -2.15 16.74
CA TYR A 63 15.14 -0.93 17.30
C TYR A 63 13.83 -1.19 18.04
N PHE A 64 12.89 -1.90 17.42
CA PHE A 64 11.60 -2.25 18.05
C PHE A 64 11.78 -3.18 19.24
N HIS A 65 12.72 -4.12 19.19
CA HIS A 65 13.01 -5.00 20.32
C HIS A 65 13.60 -4.23 21.51
N THR A 66 14.50 -3.28 21.26
CA THR A 66 15.15 -2.47 22.30
C THR A 66 14.29 -1.33 22.83
N ARG A 67 13.25 -0.90 22.08
CA ARG A 67 12.28 0.09 22.54
C ARG A 67 11.31 -0.54 23.54
N GLN A 68 11.79 -0.79 24.76
CA GLN A 68 10.94 -0.85 25.95
C GLN A 68 10.76 0.54 26.59
N ILE A 69 10.87 1.61 25.79
CA ILE A 69 10.69 2.97 26.29
C ILE A 69 9.22 3.32 26.11
N SER A 70 8.47 3.29 27.21
CA SER A 70 7.12 3.85 27.23
C SER A 70 7.18 5.29 26.72
N PRO A 71 6.28 5.71 25.81
CA PRO A 71 6.26 7.09 25.34
C PRO A 71 6.13 8.02 26.57
N LEU A 72 7.02 9.01 26.67
CA LEU A 72 6.85 10.08 27.65
C LEU A 72 5.50 10.73 27.36
N LYS A 73 4.63 10.83 28.38
CA LYS A 73 3.22 11.27 28.29
C LYS A 73 2.99 12.65 27.64
N ASN A 74 4.04 13.40 27.29
CA ASN A 74 3.96 14.79 26.88
C ASN A 74 4.33 15.03 25.39
N HIS A 75 4.41 13.99 24.55
CA HIS A 75 4.84 14.12 23.15
C HIS A 75 3.77 13.76 22.11
N GLU A 76 2.51 13.57 22.50
CA GLU A 76 1.42 13.28 21.56
C GLU A 76 1.25 14.40 20.51
N GLU A 77 1.51 15.65 20.89
CA GLU A 77 1.38 16.84 20.03
C GLU A 77 2.33 16.88 18.81
N TYR A 78 3.37 16.04 18.77
CA TYR A 78 4.34 16.04 17.66
C TYR A 78 3.96 15.12 16.49
N PHE A 79 2.94 14.27 16.65
CA PHE A 79 2.62 13.23 15.68
C PHE A 79 1.40 13.52 14.78
N ASP A 80 0.71 14.63 14.98
CA ASP A 80 -0.63 14.82 14.41
C ASP A 80 -0.68 15.26 12.93
N ASN A 81 0.44 15.66 12.32
CA ASN A 81 0.45 16.29 11.00
C ASN A 81 1.28 15.58 9.92
N PHE A 82 1.38 14.25 9.97
CA PHE A 82 1.99 13.51 8.85
C PHE A 82 0.95 13.20 7.78
N PRO A 83 1.28 13.40 6.48
CA PRO A 83 0.40 12.98 5.41
C PRO A 83 0.19 11.46 5.47
N SER A 84 -1.05 11.03 5.26
CA SER A 84 -1.38 9.60 5.18
C SER A 84 -0.57 8.93 4.07
N HIS A 85 -0.16 7.67 4.30
CA HIS A 85 0.51 6.86 3.30
C HIS A 85 -0.28 6.84 1.98
N LYS A 86 0.40 7.12 0.87
CA LYS A 86 -0.21 7.07 -0.47
C LYS A 86 -0.28 5.62 -0.94
N PHE A 87 -1.38 4.95 -0.64
CA PHE A 87 -1.63 3.61 -1.16
C PHE A 87 -1.63 3.63 -2.69
N HIS A 88 -0.95 2.66 -3.30
CA HIS A 88 -1.08 2.39 -4.72
C HIS A 88 -2.45 1.73 -4.94
N LEU A 89 -3.44 2.53 -5.32
CA LEU A 89 -4.80 2.07 -5.55
C LEU A 89 -4.91 1.48 -6.95
N SER A 90 -4.97 0.16 -7.03
CA SER A 90 -5.43 -0.56 -8.22
C SER A 90 -6.83 -1.12 -7.98
N PRO A 91 -7.70 -1.18 -9.01
CA PRO A 91 -9.00 -1.80 -8.87
C PRO A 91 -8.83 -3.32 -8.62
N CYS A 92 -8.88 -3.73 -7.36
CA CYS A 92 -8.87 -5.13 -6.94
C CYS A 92 -10.30 -5.65 -6.77
N TRP A 93 -11.05 -5.68 -7.89
CA TRP A 93 -12.41 -6.21 -7.91
C TRP A 93 -12.51 -7.35 -8.92
N TYR A 94 -12.84 -8.55 -8.44
CA TYR A 94 -13.17 -9.66 -9.32
C TYR A 94 -14.68 -9.65 -9.59
N GLU A 95 -15.06 -9.30 -10.81
CA GLU A 95 -16.45 -9.37 -11.27
C GLU A 95 -16.60 -10.46 -12.33
N SER A 96 -17.61 -11.33 -12.19
CA SER A 96 -18.01 -12.22 -13.27
C SER A 96 -18.67 -11.43 -14.40
N LYS A 97 -18.61 -11.95 -15.63
CA LYS A 97 -19.29 -11.33 -16.79
C LYS A 97 -20.79 -11.15 -16.51
N ASP A 98 -21.43 -12.17 -15.94
CA ASP A 98 -22.87 -12.14 -15.63
C ASP A 98 -23.21 -11.05 -14.58
N SER A 99 -22.38 -10.90 -13.56
CA SER A 99 -22.55 -9.85 -12.54
C SER A 99 -22.38 -8.45 -13.15
N ALA A 100 -21.38 -8.27 -14.02
CA ALA A 100 -21.14 -7.00 -14.71
C ALA A 100 -22.32 -6.63 -15.60
N ILE A 101 -22.83 -7.61 -16.35
CA ILE A 101 -24.01 -7.48 -17.22
C ILE A 101 -25.24 -7.10 -16.39
N GLN A 102 -25.51 -7.80 -15.28
CA GLN A 102 -26.65 -7.53 -14.41
C GLN A 102 -26.57 -6.14 -13.77
N ARG A 103 -25.37 -5.74 -13.30
CA ARG A 103 -25.13 -4.42 -12.72
C ARG A 103 -25.35 -3.31 -13.74
N LEU A 104 -24.92 -3.50 -14.99
CA LEU A 104 -25.17 -2.55 -16.07
C LEU A 104 -26.64 -2.51 -16.48
N ALA A 105 -27.31 -3.66 -16.56
CA ALA A 105 -28.73 -3.77 -16.84
C ALA A 105 -29.59 -3.02 -15.81
N ASN A 106 -29.25 -3.14 -14.51
CA ASN A 106 -29.97 -2.51 -13.41
C ASN A 106 -29.73 -0.99 -13.29
N ARG A 107 -28.76 -0.41 -14.02
CA ARG A 107 -28.59 1.05 -14.11
C ARG A 107 -29.61 1.71 -15.05
N ILE A 108 -30.22 0.93 -15.94
CA ILE A 108 -31.25 1.43 -16.85
C ILE A 108 -32.55 1.54 -16.04
N PRO A 109 -33.29 2.66 -16.11
CA PRO A 109 -34.57 2.79 -15.42
C PRO A 109 -35.49 1.64 -15.82
N THR A 110 -36.06 0.97 -14.83
CA THR A 110 -36.99 -0.15 -15.04
C THR A 110 -38.22 0.36 -15.77
N HIS A 111 -38.52 -0.20 -16.94
CA HIS A 111 -39.70 0.18 -17.69
C HIS A 111 -40.94 -0.38 -16.99
N SER A 112 -41.93 0.46 -16.67
CA SER A 112 -43.06 0.13 -15.79
C SER A 112 -43.84 -1.14 -16.19
N LEU A 113 -43.87 -1.49 -17.48
CA LEU A 113 -44.56 -2.67 -17.99
C LEU A 113 -43.62 -3.80 -18.47
N LEU A 114 -42.34 -3.51 -18.71
CA LEU A 114 -41.40 -4.47 -19.28
C LEU A 114 -40.36 -4.96 -18.26
N GLY A 115 -40.24 -4.29 -17.11
CA GLY A 115 -39.34 -4.68 -16.03
C GLY A 115 -37.88 -4.39 -16.37
N ILE A 116 -37.00 -5.34 -16.03
CA ILE A 116 -35.54 -5.21 -16.16
C ILE A 116 -35.11 -5.81 -17.48
N ARG A 117 -34.30 -5.08 -18.26
CA ARG A 117 -33.70 -5.60 -19.49
C ARG A 117 -32.68 -6.68 -19.16
N GLN A 118 -32.78 -7.84 -19.80
CA GLN A 118 -31.75 -8.86 -19.76
C GLN A 118 -30.80 -8.64 -20.95
N LEU A 119 -29.52 -8.42 -20.63
CA LEU A 119 -28.45 -8.31 -21.61
C LEU A 119 -27.86 -9.71 -21.80
N ASN A 120 -28.30 -10.40 -22.85
CA ASN A 120 -27.72 -11.69 -23.26
C ASN A 120 -26.80 -11.46 -24.46
N ASP A 121 -25.89 -12.38 -24.77
CA ASP A 121 -24.98 -12.33 -25.94
C ASP A 121 -25.71 -12.38 -27.31
N GLN A 122 -27.05 -12.46 -27.31
CA GLN A 122 -27.88 -12.48 -28.51
C GLN A 122 -28.32 -11.06 -28.88
N THR A 123 -28.43 -10.79 -30.19
CA THR A 123 -28.83 -9.49 -30.75
C THR A 123 -30.27 -9.07 -30.41
N SER A 124 -31.08 -9.99 -29.88
CA SER A 124 -32.46 -9.73 -29.44
C SER A 124 -32.52 -9.24 -28.00
N ALA A 125 -33.16 -8.09 -27.77
CA ALA A 125 -33.40 -7.56 -26.42
C ALA A 125 -34.47 -8.40 -25.71
N THR A 126 -34.11 -9.02 -24.59
CA THR A 126 -35.05 -9.74 -23.70
C THR A 126 -35.33 -8.90 -22.46
N TRP A 127 -36.54 -9.00 -21.92
CA TRP A 127 -36.99 -8.24 -20.75
C TRP A 127 -37.67 -9.17 -19.77
N LYS A 128 -37.35 -9.02 -18.47
CA LYS A 128 -37.93 -9.80 -17.39
C LYS A 128 -38.77 -8.89 -16.50
N SER A 129 -40.08 -9.15 -16.48
CA SER A 129 -41.06 -8.47 -15.63
C SER A 129 -41.83 -9.48 -14.79
N LEU A 130 -42.04 -9.18 -13.52
CA LEU A 130 -42.98 -9.88 -12.66
C LEU A 130 -44.20 -8.98 -12.47
N ILE A 131 -45.27 -9.27 -13.21
CA ILE A 131 -46.52 -8.53 -13.10
C ILE A 131 -47.41 -9.27 -12.10
N ASN A 132 -47.66 -8.64 -10.95
CA ASN A 132 -48.63 -9.15 -10.00
C ASN A 132 -50.05 -8.74 -10.45
N ILE A 133 -50.82 -9.70 -10.94
CA ILE A 133 -52.21 -9.52 -11.37
C ILE A 133 -53.20 -9.46 -10.19
N ASN A 134 -52.79 -9.86 -8.99
CA ASN A 134 -53.59 -9.77 -7.78
C ASN A 134 -53.41 -8.38 -7.16
N LEU A 135 -53.94 -7.37 -7.82
CA LEU A 135 -54.01 -6.02 -7.28
C LEU A 135 -55.19 -5.94 -6.29
N PRO A 136 -55.00 -5.44 -5.05
CA PRO A 136 -56.12 -5.10 -4.19
C PRO A 136 -56.99 -4.03 -4.87
N GLN A 137 -58.31 -4.09 -4.68
CA GLN A 137 -59.32 -3.24 -5.36
C GLN A 137 -59.07 -1.71 -5.26
N HIS A 138 -58.15 -1.27 -4.39
CA HIS A 138 -57.80 0.12 -4.14
C HIS A 138 -56.66 0.66 -5.03
N ALA A 139 -56.07 -0.15 -5.91
CA ALA A 139 -54.88 0.24 -6.68
C ALA A 139 -55.16 1.12 -7.93
N PHE A 140 -56.42 1.44 -8.22
CA PHE A 140 -56.77 2.37 -9.29
C PHE A 140 -57.03 3.77 -8.70
N PHE A 141 -56.17 4.73 -9.04
CA PHE A 141 -56.29 6.13 -8.64
C PHE A 141 -57.66 6.71 -9.03
N LYS A 142 -58.32 7.39 -8.07
CA LYS A 142 -59.36 8.38 -8.35
C LYS A 142 -58.82 9.39 -9.36
N ARG A 143 -59.46 9.49 -10.52
CA ARG A 143 -59.40 10.71 -11.32
C ARG A 143 -60.12 11.83 -10.56
N SER A 144 -59.51 13.01 -10.60
CA SER A 144 -60.01 14.31 -10.11
C SER A 144 -61.47 14.56 -10.44
#